data_AF-A0A1V5MSZ7-F1
#
_entry.id   AF-A0A1V5MSZ7-F1
#
_cell.length_a   1.000
_cell.length_b   1.000
_cell.length_c   1.000
_cell.angle_alpha   90.00
_cell.angle_beta   90.00
_cell.angle_gamma   90.00
#
_symmetry.space_group_name_H-M   'P 1'
#
loop_
_entity.id
_entity.type
_entity.pdbx_description
1 polymer ?
#
loop_
_entity_poly.entity_id
_entity_poly.type
_entity_poly.pdbx_seq_one_letter_code
_entity_poly.pdbx_strand_id
1 'polypeptide(L)'
;MQTIFTIRRLFSDFSLINTFISQDFVDRYDLFVVGKRLDENRGVYQYYVKSRKAEDYKQMLIDSLYHPPYINVNLSKTGENNLYLTHVFEGKQLYKPYINDTLIGLEYLWGGQVQLETTDIRLDKSDPESRGFIFDKVLYTSKNRKVTKAKL
;
A
#
# COMPACT_ATOMS: atom_id res chain seq x y z
N MET A 1 2.73 28.66 11.42
CA MET A 1 2.85 27.95 10.11
C MET A 1 4.27 27.44 9.81
N GLN A 2 5.38 28.01 10.31
CA GLN A 2 6.73 27.50 9.98
C GLN A 2 7.04 26.09 10.52
N THR A 3 6.46 25.71 11.66
CA THR A 3 6.73 24.42 12.32
C THR A 3 6.28 23.23 11.48
N ILE A 4 5.08 23.26 10.89
CA ILE A 4 4.57 22.15 10.07
C ILE A 4 5.44 21.91 8.83
N PHE A 5 5.92 22.97 8.18
CA PHE A 5 6.84 22.83 7.04
C PHE A 5 8.22 22.33 7.45
N THR A 6 8.73 22.76 8.61
CA THR A 6 10.00 22.27 9.16
C THR A 6 9.92 20.77 9.46
N ILE A 7 8.82 20.33 10.09
CA ILE A 7 8.59 18.91 10.38
C ILE A 7 8.51 18.10 9.09
N ARG A 8 7.73 18.55 8.09
CA ARG A 8 7.62 17.86 6.79
C ARG A 8 8.92 17.81 5.98
N ARG A 9 9.85 18.74 6.25
CA ARG A 9 11.19 18.72 5.66
C ARG A 9 12.11 17.70 6.32
N LEU A 10 11.94 17.45 7.62
CA LEU A 10 12.85 16.63 8.43
C LEU A 10 12.36 15.20 8.66
N PHE A 11 11.05 14.95 8.58
CA PHE A 11 10.45 13.66 8.91
C PHE A 11 9.51 13.18 7.79
N SER A 12 9.58 11.88 7.49
CA SER A 12 8.48 11.15 6.85
C SER A 12 7.38 10.81 7.87
N ASP A 13 6.17 10.48 7.41
CA ASP A 13 5.06 10.09 8.30
C ASP A 13 5.45 8.95 9.26
N PHE A 14 6.19 7.96 8.76
CA PHE A 14 6.73 6.85 9.57
C PHE A 14 7.71 7.34 10.64
N SER A 15 8.66 8.19 10.27
CA SER A 15 9.68 8.70 11.21
C SER A 15 9.04 9.60 12.26
N LEU A 16 8.04 10.39 11.86
CA LEU A 16 7.28 11.26 12.74
C LEU A 16 6.56 10.47 13.83
N ILE A 17 5.79 9.45 13.43
CA ILE A 17 5.04 8.58 14.35
C ILE A 17 5.99 7.88 15.33
N ASN A 18 7.12 7.34 14.82
CA ASN A 18 8.09 6.66 15.67
C ASN A 18 8.77 7.60 16.68
N THR A 19 9.01 8.85 16.30
CA THR A 19 9.75 9.83 17.11
C THR A 19 8.88 10.50 18.17
N PHE A 20 7.64 10.85 17.84
CA PHE A 20 6.84 11.75 18.67
C PHE A 20 5.66 11.09 19.41
N ILE A 21 5.28 9.86 19.05
CA ILE A 21 4.26 9.12 19.81
C ILE A 21 4.94 8.43 21.00
N SER A 22 4.83 9.07 22.16
CA SER A 22 5.27 8.57 23.47
C SER A 22 4.07 8.21 24.36
N GLN A 23 4.32 7.52 25.48
CA GLN A 23 3.28 7.23 26.46
C GLN A 23 2.66 8.51 27.03
N ASP A 24 3.49 9.49 27.39
CA ASP A 24 3.00 10.80 27.87
C ASP A 24 2.10 11.51 26.86
N PHE A 25 2.40 11.39 25.55
CA PHE A 25 1.56 11.94 24.49
C PHE A 25 0.21 11.24 24.44
N VAL A 26 0.21 9.91 24.47
CA VAL A 26 -1.02 9.09 24.45
C VAL A 26 -1.90 9.38 25.66
N ASP A 27 -1.30 9.46 26.85
CA ASP A 27 -2.01 9.72 28.10
C ASP A 27 -2.55 11.16 28.16
N ARG A 28 -1.74 12.16 27.75
CA ARG A 28 -2.16 13.57 27.74
C ARG A 28 -3.37 13.83 26.85
N TYR A 29 -3.49 13.09 25.74
CA TYR A 29 -4.54 13.30 24.75
C TYR A 29 -5.62 12.20 24.77
N ASP A 30 -5.64 11.35 25.81
CA ASP A 30 -6.60 10.25 25.99
C ASP A 30 -6.72 9.34 24.75
N LEU A 31 -5.59 9.03 24.10
CA LEU A 31 -5.55 8.21 22.89
C LEU A 31 -5.58 6.71 23.22
N PHE A 32 -6.21 5.92 22.36
CA PHE A 32 -6.33 4.48 22.56
C PHE A 32 -6.58 3.71 21.26
N VAL A 33 -6.26 2.41 21.29
CA VAL A 33 -6.59 1.46 20.23
C VAL A 33 -8.01 0.95 20.43
N VAL A 34 -8.82 1.02 19.37
CA VAL A 34 -10.20 0.51 19.39
C VAL A 34 -10.23 -0.95 18.96
N GLY A 35 -10.87 -1.79 19.78
CA GLY A 35 -11.23 -3.15 19.43
C GLY A 35 -12.70 -3.24 19.02
N LYS A 36 -13.04 -4.26 18.24
CA LYS A 36 -14.41 -4.55 17.79
C LYS A 36 -14.72 -6.02 18.09
N ARG A 37 -15.86 -6.30 18.71
CA ARG A 37 -16.37 -7.66 18.97
C ARG A 37 -17.82 -7.78 18.50
N LEU A 38 -18.19 -8.94 17.95
CA LEU A 38 -19.58 -9.21 17.57
C LEU A 38 -20.35 -9.65 18.83
N ASP A 39 -21.46 -8.98 19.11
CA ASP A 39 -22.43 -9.44 20.10
C ASP A 39 -23.44 -10.32 19.38
N GLU A 40 -23.24 -11.64 19.44
CA GLU A 40 -24.05 -12.63 18.72
C GLU A 40 -25.54 -12.56 19.10
N ASN A 41 -25.83 -12.24 20.36
CA ASN A 41 -27.21 -12.13 20.86
C ASN A 41 -27.96 -10.94 20.27
N ARG A 42 -27.23 -9.85 19.96
CA ARG A 42 -27.81 -8.61 19.43
C ARG A 42 -27.56 -8.41 17.94
N GLY A 43 -26.73 -9.25 17.32
CA GLY A 43 -26.34 -9.14 15.91
C GLY A 43 -25.58 -7.84 15.58
N VAL A 44 -25.01 -7.16 16.59
CA VAL A 44 -24.33 -5.86 16.40
C VAL A 44 -22.88 -5.90 16.87
N TYR A 45 -22.06 -5.04 16.30
CA TYR A 45 -20.67 -4.88 16.73
C TYR A 45 -20.53 -3.89 17.87
N GLN A 46 -19.89 -4.33 18.95
CA GLN A 46 -19.51 -3.48 20.08
C GLN A 46 -18.06 -3.04 19.93
N TYR A 47 -17.83 -1.74 20.10
CA TYR A 47 -16.49 -1.14 20.16
C TYR A 47 -16.06 -0.99 21.61
N TYR A 48 -14.79 -1.26 21.89
CA TYR A 48 -14.22 -1.14 23.23
C TYR A 48 -12.76 -0.67 23.16
N VAL A 49 -12.23 -0.19 24.29
CA VAL A 49 -10.82 0.18 24.39
C VAL A 49 -9.97 -1.08 24.49
N LYS A 50 -9.24 -1.39 23.41
CA LYS A 50 -8.37 -2.57 23.33
C LYS A 50 -7.04 -2.34 24.05
N SER A 51 -6.45 -1.16 23.89
CA SER A 51 -5.18 -0.81 24.55
C SER A 51 -5.03 0.70 24.70
N ARG A 52 -4.28 1.11 25.73
CA ARG A 52 -3.81 2.48 25.97
C ARG A 52 -2.27 2.59 25.94
N LYS A 53 -1.58 1.51 25.56
CA LYS A 53 -0.12 1.53 25.45
C LYS A 53 0.30 2.30 24.20
N ALA A 54 1.30 3.16 24.32
CA ALA A 54 1.80 3.92 23.19
C ALA A 54 2.35 3.04 22.06
N GLU A 55 2.97 1.89 22.40
CA GLU A 55 3.46 0.95 21.40
C GLU A 55 2.31 0.39 20.53
N ASP A 56 1.21 -0.04 21.16
CA ASP A 56 0.05 -0.58 20.45
C ASP A 56 -0.62 0.51 19.59
N TYR A 57 -0.69 1.75 20.10
CA TYR A 57 -1.25 2.88 19.36
C TYR A 57 -0.37 3.27 18.17
N LYS A 58 0.95 3.30 18.38
CA LYS A 58 1.95 3.57 17.33
C LYS A 58 1.86 2.52 16.23
N GLN A 59 1.79 1.24 16.59
CA GLN A 59 1.67 0.17 15.61
C GLN A 59 0.36 0.29 14.82
N MET A 60 -0.77 0.60 15.46
CA MET A 60 -2.03 0.85 14.77
C MET A 60 -1.91 1.98 13.74
N LEU A 61 -1.23 3.07 14.07
CA LEU A 61 -1.00 4.17 13.14
C LEU A 61 -0.07 3.75 11.98
N ILE A 62 1.02 3.05 12.28
CA ILE A 62 1.95 2.54 11.26
C ILE A 62 1.24 1.60 10.28
N ASP A 63 0.40 0.70 10.79
CA ASP A 63 -0.38 -0.22 9.95
C ASP A 63 -1.40 0.51 9.06
N SER A 64 -1.84 1.69 9.48
CA SER A 64 -2.72 2.57 8.70
C SER A 64 -1.97 3.45 7.69
N LEU A 65 -0.65 3.57 7.80
CA LEU A 65 0.12 4.39 6.87
C LEU A 65 0.00 3.81 5.47
N TYR A 66 -0.08 4.73 4.50
CA TYR A 66 0.01 4.36 3.10
C TYR A 66 1.35 3.68 2.85
N HIS A 67 1.31 2.43 2.40
CA HIS A 67 2.50 1.69 1.96
C HIS A 67 2.73 2.01 0.48
N PRO A 68 3.62 2.94 0.13
CA PRO A 68 3.89 3.23 -1.27
C PRO A 68 4.43 1.97 -1.95
N PRO A 69 3.97 1.63 -3.16
CA PRO A 69 4.47 0.46 -3.85
C PRO A 69 5.96 0.62 -4.15
N TYR A 70 6.75 -0.41 -3.84
CA TYR A 70 8.16 -0.40 -4.14
C TYR A 70 8.40 -0.81 -5.61
N ILE A 71 8.74 0.16 -6.45
CA ILE A 71 9.00 -0.04 -7.89
C ILE A 71 10.50 0.09 -8.17
N ASN A 72 11.08 -0.91 -8.84
CA ASN A 72 12.44 -0.87 -9.36
C ASN A 72 12.43 -0.70 -10.89
N VAL A 73 13.37 0.07 -11.41
CA VAL A 73 13.63 0.12 -12.86
C VAL A 73 14.53 -1.06 -13.21
N ASN A 74 14.08 -1.91 -14.13
CA ASN A 74 14.90 -2.99 -14.66
C ASN A 74 15.79 -2.43 -15.76
N LEU A 75 17.04 -2.09 -15.41
CA LEU A 75 18.00 -1.45 -16.32
C LEU A 75 18.38 -2.31 -17.52
N SER A 76 18.33 -3.65 -17.42
CA SER A 76 18.68 -4.52 -18.55
C SER A 76 17.55 -4.65 -19.59
N LYS A 77 16.30 -4.42 -19.19
CA LYS A 77 15.12 -4.40 -20.09
C LYS A 77 14.70 -2.99 -20.50
N THR A 78 15.25 -1.97 -19.84
CA THR A 78 14.99 -0.56 -20.15
C THR A 78 15.92 -0.08 -21.25
N GLY A 79 15.38 0.69 -22.19
CA GLY A 79 16.12 1.33 -23.28
C GLY A 79 15.41 2.59 -23.74
N GLU A 80 15.93 3.26 -24.77
CA GLU A 80 15.42 4.57 -25.22
C GLU A 80 13.90 4.60 -25.44
N ASN A 81 13.34 3.55 -26.04
CA ASN A 81 11.91 3.48 -26.37
C ASN A 81 11.07 2.62 -25.42
N ASN A 82 11.66 2.11 -24.33
CA ASN A 82 10.96 1.22 -23.40
C ASN A 82 11.45 1.40 -21.96
N LEU A 83 10.57 1.85 -21.06
CA LEU A 83 10.79 1.84 -19.62
C LEU A 83 10.24 0.54 -19.02
N TYR A 84 11.10 -0.26 -18.39
CA TYR A 84 10.68 -1.50 -17.75
C TYR A 84 10.71 -1.36 -16.22
N LEU A 85 9.53 -1.45 -15.61
CA LEU A 85 9.32 -1.36 -14.17
C LEU A 85 9.00 -2.74 -13.60
N THR A 86 9.56 -3.03 -12.44
CA THR A 86 9.28 -4.24 -11.66
C THR A 86 8.81 -3.84 -10.28
N HIS A 87 7.58 -4.19 -9.95
CA HIS A 87 7.04 -4.04 -8.60
C HIS A 87 7.61 -5.14 -7.70
N VAL A 88 8.23 -4.74 -6.59
CA VAL A 88 8.68 -5.65 -5.53
C VAL A 88 7.45 -6.03 -4.70
N PHE A 89 7.00 -7.28 -4.85
CA PHE A 89 5.81 -7.75 -4.18
C PHE A 89 6.06 -8.04 -2.70
N GLU A 90 5.60 -7.15 -1.83
CA GLU A 90 5.72 -7.25 -0.37
C GLU A 90 4.45 -7.84 0.28
N GLY A 91 3.80 -8.78 -0.41
CA GLY A 91 2.52 -9.37 0.03
C GLY A 91 1.28 -8.52 -0.27
N LYS A 92 1.46 -7.32 -0.83
CA LYS A 92 0.37 -6.40 -1.22
C LYS A 92 0.39 -6.21 -2.74
N GLN A 93 -0.74 -6.46 -3.41
CA GLN A 93 -0.87 -6.14 -4.84
C GLN A 93 -1.08 -4.64 -5.04
N LEU A 94 -0.75 -4.15 -6.24
CA LEU A 94 -1.04 -2.77 -6.62
C LEU A 94 -2.55 -2.51 -6.67
N TYR A 95 -2.96 -1.28 -6.34
CA TYR A 95 -4.36 -0.88 -6.45
C TYR A 95 -4.77 -0.72 -7.92
N LYS A 96 -5.44 -1.74 -8.45
CA LYS A 96 -5.76 -1.90 -9.87
C LYS A 96 -6.40 -0.67 -10.54
N PRO A 97 -7.33 0.06 -9.89
CA PRO A 97 -7.93 1.25 -10.51
C PRO A 97 -6.93 2.34 -10.90
N TYR A 98 -5.78 2.46 -10.22
CA TYR A 98 -4.78 3.48 -10.53
C TYR A 98 -3.72 3.03 -11.55
N ILE A 99 -3.62 1.74 -11.86
CA ILE A 99 -2.57 1.23 -12.75
C ILE A 99 -2.66 1.85 -14.14
N ASN A 100 -3.88 1.96 -14.69
CA ASN A 100 -4.07 2.43 -16.06
C ASN A 100 -3.61 3.88 -16.24
N ASP A 101 -4.19 4.80 -15.46
CA ASP A 101 -3.88 6.23 -15.55
C ASP A 101 -2.41 6.52 -15.18
N THR A 102 -1.86 5.79 -14.22
CA THR A 102 -0.44 5.93 -13.83
C THR A 102 0.48 5.54 -14.98
N LEU A 103 0.24 4.41 -15.64
CA LEU A 103 1.10 3.96 -16.74
C LEU A 103 1.00 4.86 -17.97
N ILE A 104 -0.19 5.39 -18.28
CA ILE A 104 -0.36 6.38 -19.35
C ILE A 104 0.42 7.66 -19.03
N GLY A 105 0.38 8.12 -17.77
CA GLY A 105 1.18 9.28 -17.33
C GLY A 105 2.68 9.03 -17.45
N LEU A 106 3.14 7.84 -17.05
CA LEU A 106 4.55 7.46 -17.20
C LEU A 106 4.98 7.35 -18.66
N GLU A 107 4.13 6.81 -19.54
CA GLU A 107 4.37 6.75 -20.99
C GLU A 107 4.56 8.16 -21.57
N TYR A 108 3.71 9.10 -21.17
CA TYR A 108 3.81 10.49 -21.59
C TYR A 108 5.13 11.15 -21.12
N LEU A 109 5.53 10.90 -19.88
CA LEU A 109 6.76 11.47 -19.30
C LEU A 109 8.03 10.83 -19.87
N TRP A 110 8.01 9.52 -20.10
CA TRP A 110 9.14 8.78 -20.65
C TRP A 110 9.34 9.05 -22.16
N GLY A 111 8.25 9.27 -22.90
CA GLY A 111 8.28 9.46 -24.35
C GLY A 111 8.32 8.15 -25.15
N GLY A 112 8.15 7.01 -24.49
CA GLY A 112 8.17 5.67 -25.09
C GLY A 112 7.26 4.69 -24.33
N GLN A 113 7.29 3.43 -24.76
CA GLN A 113 6.50 2.37 -24.12
C GLN A 113 6.87 2.20 -22.64
N VAL A 114 5.91 1.89 -21.79
CA VAL A 114 6.15 1.54 -20.38
C VAL A 114 5.60 0.16 -20.10
N GLN A 115 6.40 -0.66 -19.42
CA GLN A 115 6.00 -1.99 -18.97
C GLN A 115 6.11 -2.08 -17.46
N LEU A 116 5.15 -2.75 -16.82
CA LEU A 116 5.13 -2.97 -15.38
C LEU A 116 4.86 -4.44 -15.09
N GLU A 117 5.89 -5.13 -14.61
CA GLU A 117 5.78 -6.48 -14.04
C GLU A 117 5.32 -6.37 -12.58
N THR A 118 4.24 -7.05 -12.23
CA THR A 118 3.69 -7.09 -10.86
C THR A 118 3.00 -8.43 -10.57
N THR A 119 2.66 -8.67 -9.31
CA THR A 119 1.86 -9.82 -8.87
C THR A 119 0.43 -9.41 -8.56
N ASP A 120 -0.52 -10.12 -9.15
CA ASP A 120 -1.95 -10.01 -8.88
C ASP A 120 -2.39 -11.13 -7.93
N ILE A 121 -3.23 -10.79 -6.94
CA ILE A 121 -3.80 -11.76 -6.01
C ILE A 121 -5.23 -12.08 -6.45
N ARG A 122 -5.55 -13.37 -6.53
CA ARG A 122 -6.91 -13.88 -6.77
C ARG A 122 -7.25 -14.98 -5.77
N LEU A 123 -8.53 -15.08 -5.43
CA LEU A 123 -9.03 -16.17 -4.61
C LEU A 123 -9.00 -17.47 -5.42
N ASP A 124 -8.44 -18.51 -4.83
CA ASP A 124 -8.64 -19.86 -5.33
C ASP A 124 -10.09 -20.26 -5.08
N LYS A 125 -10.77 -20.73 -6.13
CA LYS A 125 -12.16 -21.22 -6.07
C LYS A 125 -12.25 -22.73 -6.27
N SER A 126 -11.10 -23.41 -6.35
CA SER A 126 -11.05 -24.85 -6.60
C SER A 126 -11.56 -25.68 -5.41
N ASP A 127 -11.45 -25.15 -4.19
CA ASP A 127 -11.92 -25.78 -2.96
C ASP A 127 -12.68 -24.77 -2.08
N PRO A 128 -13.99 -24.97 -1.81
CA PRO A 128 -14.79 -24.10 -0.95
C PRO A 128 -14.32 -24.03 0.51
N GLU A 129 -13.63 -25.07 1.01
CA GLU A 129 -13.19 -25.19 2.40
C GLU A 129 -11.81 -24.53 2.62
N SER A 130 -10.94 -24.51 1.61
CA SER A 130 -9.63 -23.85 1.66
C SER A 130 -9.65 -22.51 0.91
N ARG A 131 -9.63 -21.41 1.67
CA ARG A 131 -9.46 -20.05 1.09
C ARG A 131 -8.01 -19.81 0.70
N GLY A 132 -7.55 -20.50 -0.34
CA GLY A 132 -6.23 -20.29 -0.94
C GLY A 132 -6.16 -18.95 -1.68
N PHE A 133 -4.96 -18.36 -1.73
CA PHE A 133 -4.65 -17.24 -2.61
C PHE A 133 -3.76 -17.72 -3.75
N ILE A 134 -4.12 -17.37 -4.98
CA ILE A 134 -3.30 -17.57 -6.16
C ILE A 134 -2.60 -16.25 -6.48
N PHE A 135 -1.28 -16.32 -6.65
CA PHE A 135 -0.41 -15.19 -6.97
C PHE A 135 0.00 -15.30 -8.44
N ASP A 136 -0.63 -14.51 -9.29
CA ASP A 136 -0.35 -14.50 -10.72
C ASP A 136 0.65 -13.38 -11.05
N LYS A 137 1.80 -13.73 -11.62
CA LYS A 137 2.67 -12.75 -12.25
C LYS A 137 2.02 -12.21 -13.52
N VAL A 138 1.98 -10.90 -13.65
CA VAL A 138 1.35 -10.20 -14.77
C VAL A 138 2.24 -9.08 -15.26
N LEU A 139 2.13 -8.81 -16.56
CA LEU A 139 2.81 -7.71 -17.23
C LEU A 139 1.77 -6.75 -17.77
N TYR A 140 1.78 -5.52 -17.26
CA TYR A 140 1.07 -4.41 -17.86
C TYR A 140 1.96 -3.74 -18.90
N THR A 141 1.39 -3.35 -20.04
CA THR A 141 2.12 -2.59 -21.08
C THR A 141 1.28 -1.39 -21.50
N SER A 142 1.84 -0.19 -21.36
CA SER A 142 1.27 1.05 -21.90
C SER A 142 2.00 1.43 -23.18
N LYS A 143 1.23 1.54 -24.26
CA LYS A 143 1.72 2.00 -25.56
C LYS A 143 0.61 2.72 -26.29
N ASN A 144 0.92 3.89 -26.85
CA ASN A 144 -0.04 4.76 -27.53
C ASN A 144 -1.25 5.08 -26.63
N ARG A 145 -0.99 5.34 -25.34
CA ARG A 145 -2.01 5.62 -24.30
C ARG A 145 -3.04 4.50 -24.10
N LYS A 146 -2.69 3.27 -24.46
CA LYS A 146 -3.52 2.08 -24.24
C LYS A 146 -2.75 1.10 -23.36
N VAL A 147 -3.38 0.70 -22.26
CA VAL A 147 -2.82 -0.27 -21.32
C VAL A 147 -3.41 -1.65 -21.59
N THR A 148 -2.54 -2.62 -21.85
CA THR A 148 -2.88 -4.04 -21.95
C THR A 148 -2.26 -4.81 -20.80
N LYS A 149 -2.81 -6.00 -20.52
CA LYS A 149 -2.35 -6.90 -19.46
C LYS A 149 -2.16 -8.30 -20.01
N ALA A 150 -1.01 -8.90 -19.77
CA ALA A 150 -0.71 -10.30 -20.05
C ALA A 150 -0.33 -11.03 -18.77
N LYS A 151 -0.62 -12.34 -18.71
CA LYS A 151 -0.08 -13.23 -17.68
C LYS A 151 1.33 -13.68 -18.10
N LEU A 152 2.26 -13.73 -17.16
CA LEU A 152 3.63 -14.22 -17.36
C LEU A 152 3.75 -15.71 -17.03
#